data_AF-A0A1M5D2K0-F1
#
_entry.id   AF-A0A1M5D2K0-F1
#
_cell.length_a   1.000
_cell.length_b   1.000
_cell.length_c   1.000
_cell.angle_alpha   90.00
_cell.angle_beta   90.00
_cell.angle_gamma   90.00
#
_symmetry.space_group_name_H-M   'P 1'
#
loop_
_entity.id
_entity.type
_entity.pdbx_description
1 polymer ?
#
loop_
_entity_poly.entity_id
_entity_poly.type
_entity_poly.pdbx_seq_one_letter_code
_entity_poly.pdbx_strand_id
1 'polypeptide(L)' 'MSTKLVLVINWILLSLMLANGLWVMWDARRRGKPLGEIIAWGLFSTAFFGIGLALYLAWGRHLPSGKT' A
#
# COMPACT_ATOMS: atom_id res chain seq x y z
N MET A 1 -7.62 -11.37 -18.09
CA MET A 1 -8.38 -10.82 -16.93
C MET A 1 -9.41 -9.83 -17.45
N SER A 2 -10.65 -9.87 -16.94
CA SER A 2 -11.66 -8.85 -17.26
C SER A 2 -11.24 -7.48 -16.71
N THR A 3 -11.40 -6.40 -17.49
CA THR A 3 -11.08 -5.03 -17.08
C THR A 3 -11.77 -4.62 -15.78
N LYS A 4 -12.99 -5.12 -15.55
CA LYS A 4 -13.74 -4.90 -14.30
C LYS A 4 -13.01 -5.51 -13.08
N LEU A 5 -12.41 -6.68 -13.25
CA LEU A 5 -11.68 -7.38 -12.19
C LEU A 5 -10.40 -6.61 -11.81
N VAL A 6 -9.68 -6.09 -12.80
CA VAL A 6 -8.46 -5.28 -12.56
C VAL A 6 -8.79 -4.00 -11.79
N LEU A 7 -9.91 -3.34 -12.13
CA LEU A 7 -10.37 -2.14 -11.43
C LEU A 7 -10.69 -2.43 -9.96
N VAL A 8 -11.40 -3.53 -9.69
CA VAL A 8 -11.75 -3.94 -8.32
C VAL A 8 -10.49 -4.25 -7.49
N ILE A 9 -9.54 -4.99 -8.06
CA ILE A 9 -8.27 -5.31 -7.39
C ILE A 9 -7.49 -4.02 -7.07
N ASN A 10 -7.43 -3.06 -7.99
CA ASN A 10 -6.78 -1.78 -7.74
C ASN A 10 -7.44 -1.00 -6.59
N TRP A 11 -8.77 -0.95 -6.55
CA TRP A 11 -9.48 -0.27 -5.45
C TRP A 11 -9.23 -0.92 -4.09
N ILE A 12 -9.17 -2.25 -4.04
CA ILE A 12 -8.84 -3.00 -2.82
C ILE A 12 -7.41 -2.66 -2.36
N LEU A 13 -6.45 -2.66 -3.29
CA LEU A 13 -5.05 -2.35 -2.98
C LEU A 13 -4.88 -0.90 -2.48
N LEU A 14 -5.55 0.06 -3.11
CA LEU A 14 -5.54 1.46 -2.67
C LEU A 14 -6.15 1.64 -1.28
N SER A 15 -7.25 0.94 -1.01
CA SER A 15 -7.94 0.99 0.29
C SER A 15 -7.07 0.39 1.39
N LEU A 16 -6.40 -0.73 1.12
CA LEU A 16 -5.44 -1.36 2.04
C LEU A 16 -4.25 -0.45 2.34
N MET A 17 -3.76 0.25 1.32
CA MET A 17 -2.64 1.18 1.44
C MET A 17 -2.96 2.34 2.40
N LEU A 18 -4.14 2.95 2.25
CA LEU A 18 -4.63 4.01 3.15
C LEU A 18 -4.92 3.48 4.56
N ALA A 19 -5.57 2.32 4.67
CA ALA A 19 -5.88 1.70 5.95
C ALA A 19 -4.61 1.38 6.74
N ASN A 20 -3.56 0.88 6.08
CA ASN A 20 -2.27 0.59 6.69
C ASN A 20 -1.57 1.86 7.21
N GLY A 21 -1.55 2.94 6.41
CA GLY A 21 -1.02 4.24 6.85
C GLY A 21 -1.74 4.80 8.07
N LEU A 22 -3.08 4.78 8.04
CA LEU A 22 -3.92 5.23 9.14
C LEU A 22 -3.77 4.35 10.39
N TRP A 23 -3.62 3.03 10.23
CA TRP A 23 -3.39 2.11 11.33
C TRP A 23 -2.07 2.40 12.05
N VAL A 24 -0.98 2.58 11.30
CA VAL A 24 0.33 2.93 11.86
C VAL A 24 0.29 4.28 12.56
N MET A 25 -0.39 5.27 11.96
CA MET A 25 -0.57 6.59 12.56
C MET A 25 -1.37 6.51 13.88
N TRP A 26 -2.39 5.66 13.91
CA TRP A 26 -3.21 5.40 15.10
C TRP A 26 -2.44 4.67 16.20
N ASP A 27 -1.63 3.66 15.86
CA ASP A 27 -0.77 2.95 16.82
C ASP A 27 0.26 3.90 17.44
N ALA A 28 0.93 4.72 16.63
CA ALA A 28 1.89 5.72 17.10
C ALA A 28 1.23 6.76 18.02
N ARG A 29 -0.01 7.17 17.71
CA ARG A 29 -0.81 8.06 18.56
C ARG A 29 -1.14 7.42 19.91
N ARG A 30 -1.52 6.14 19.93
CA ARG A 30 -1.79 5.40 21.19
C ARG A 30 -0.55 5.25 22.06
N ARG A 31 0.65 5.25 21.48
CA ARG A 31 1.92 5.19 22.21
C ARG A 31 2.41 6.55 22.73
N GLY A 32 1.63 7.62 22.55
CA GLY A 32 1.99 8.96 23.04
C GLY A 32 3.19 9.58 22.30
N LYS A 33 3.49 9.12 21.08
CA LYS A 33 4.59 9.66 20.28
C LYS A 33 4.31 11.11 19.86
N PRO A 34 5.34 11.95 19.66
CA PRO A 34 5.17 13.30 19.15
C PRO A 34 4.53 13.30 17.75
N LEU A 35 3.75 14.34 17.44
CA LEU A 35 2.98 14.43 16.19
C LEU A 35 3.85 14.28 14.93
N GLY A 36 5.07 14.81 14.95
CA GLY A 36 6.02 14.65 13.84
C GLY A 36 6.40 13.20 13.59
N GLU A 37 6.62 12.43 14.66
CA GLU A 37 6.94 10.99 14.56
C GLU A 37 5.72 10.20 14.08
N ILE A 38 4.52 10.55 14.54
CA ILE A 38 3.25 9.95 14.09
C ILE A 38 3.05 10.14 12.58
N ILE A 39 3.24 11.37 12.08
CA ILE A 39 3.09 11.71 10.66
C ILE A 39 4.19 11.03 9.84
N ALA A 40 5.43 11.02 10.32
CA ALA A 40 6.54 10.34 9.66
C ALA A 40 6.27 8.85 9.49
N TRP A 41 5.78 8.16 10.53
CA TRP A 41 5.42 6.74 10.45
C TRP A 41 4.26 6.48 9.49
N GLY A 42 3.22 7.31 9.52
CA GLY A 42 2.08 7.21 8.60
C GLY A 42 2.49 7.41 7.13
N LEU A 43 3.28 8.45 6.85
CA LEU A 43 3.80 8.74 5.51
C LEU A 43 4.79 7.67 5.03
N PHE A 44 5.71 7.22 5.89
CA PHE A 44 6.68 6.18 5.57
C PHE A 44 5.97 4.86 5.21
N SER A 45 5.03 4.43 6.04
CA SER A 45 4.25 3.21 5.81
C SER A 45 3.42 3.28 4.51
N THR A 46 2.77 4.42 4.26
CA THR A 46 1.99 4.64 3.04
C THR A 46 2.88 4.70 1.79
N ALA A 47 4.04 5.36 1.87
CA ALA A 47 4.97 5.48 0.76
C ALA A 47 5.58 4.14 0.36
N PHE A 48 6.03 3.31 1.32
CA PHE A 48 6.58 1.99 1.04
C PHE A 48 5.54 1.06 0.40
N PHE A 49 4.31 1.09 0.90
CA PHE A 49 3.23 0.29 0.33
C PHE A 49 2.81 0.79 -1.06
N GLY A 50 2.83 2.11 -1.28
CA GLY A 50 2.61 2.73 -2.59
C GLY A 50 3.70 2.41 -3.61
N ILE A 51 4.96 2.38 -3.20
CA ILE A 51 6.08 1.94 -4.04
C ILE A 51 5.89 0.47 -4.42
N GLY A 52 5.50 -0.38 -3.48
CA GLY A 52 5.19 -1.79 -3.77
C GLY A 52 4.07 -1.94 -4.80
N LEU A 53 2.99 -1.16 -4.68
CA LEU A 53 1.90 -1.14 -5.66
C LEU A 53 2.37 -0.63 -7.03
N ALA A 54 3.15 0.45 -7.08
CA ALA A 54 3.69 0.99 -8.31
C ALA A 54 4.59 -0.02 -9.03
N LEU A 55 5.46 -0.71 -8.29
CA LEU A 55 6.31 -1.79 -8.81
C LEU A 55 5.47 -2.98 -9.30
N TYR A 56 4.42 -3.38 -8.56
CA TYR A 56 3.51 -4.44 -9.01
C TYR A 56 2.82 -4.07 -10.34
N LEU A 57 2.36 -2.83 -10.47
CA LEU A 57 1.71 -2.36 -11.70
C LEU A 57 2.71 -2.21 -12.86
N ALA A 58 3.94 -1.77 -12.60
CA ALA A 58 4.96 -1.59 -13.63
C ALA A 58 5.57 -2.92 -14.09
N TRP A 59 5.92 -3.82 -13.16
CA TRP A 59 6.69 -5.04 -13.42
C TRP A 59 5.90 -6.34 -13.27
N GLY A 60 4.83 -6.37 -12.47
CA GLY A 60 4.02 -7.57 -12.26
C GLY A 60 3.33 -8.09 -13.54
N ARG A 61 3.22 -7.25 -14.58
CA ARG A 61 2.73 -7.63 -15.92
C ARG A 61 3.75 -8.45 -16.72
N HIS A 62 5.02 -8.47 -16.30
CA HIS A 62 6.14 -9.17 -16.94
C HIS A 62 6.65 -10.36 -16.11
N LEU A 63 5.88 -10.83 -15.13
CA LEU A 63 6.20 -12.10 -14.47
C LEU A 63 6.24 -13.18 -15.56
N PRO A 64 7.36 -13.93 -15.71
CA PRO A 64 7.42 -15.01 -16.68
C PRO A 64 6.23 -15.93 -16.41
N SER A 65 5.36 -16.10 -17.42
CA SER A 65 4.38 -17.18 -17.38
C SER A 65 5.20 -18.45 -17.20
N GLY A 66 5.15 -19.00 -15.99
CA GLY A 66 5.76 -20.29 -15.67
C GLY A 66 5.12 -21.34 -16.56
N LYS A 67 5.65 -21.49 -17.78
CA LYS A 67 5.49 -22.67 -18.61
C LYS A 67 6.56 -23.63 -18.15
N THR A 68 6.21 -24.43 -17.16
CA THR A 68 6.82 -25.74 -16.89
C THR A 68 5.79 -26.79 -17.24
#